data_AF-A0A0D3KHY4-F1
#
_entry.id   AF-A0A0D3KHY4-F1
#
_cell.length_a   1.000
_cell.length_b   1.000
_cell.length_c   1.000
_cell.angle_alpha   90.00
_cell.angle_beta   90.00
_cell.angle_gamma   90.00
#
_symmetry.space_group_name_H-M   'P 1'
#
loop_
_entity.id
_entity.type
_entity.pdbx_description
1 polymer ?
#
loop_
_entity_poly.entity_id
_entity_poly.type
_entity_poly.pdbx_seq_one_letter_code
_entity_poly.pdbx_strand_id
1 'polypeptide(L)'
;MTVTVGVTLPRLDAAVVVPGFLSGASDFREMADSLSARGIRTAVVPMAAWHWLPCLGGRSMRPILERIDHTPRGHFPEAGAARGRVALIGHSAGGWISRVYL
;
A
#
# COMPACT_ATOMS: atom_id res chain seq x y z
N MET A 1 -26.27 -13.24 17.52
CA MET A 1 -25.50 -12.42 18.47
C MET A 1 -24.13 -12.18 17.85
N THR A 2 -23.97 -11.08 17.12
CA THR A 2 -22.74 -10.77 16.38
C THR A 2 -21.85 -9.91 17.27
N VAL A 3 -20.75 -10.46 17.76
CA VAL A 3 -19.74 -9.70 18.50
C VAL A 3 -18.96 -8.89 17.48
N THR A 4 -19.37 -7.64 17.26
CA THR A 4 -18.52 -6.66 16.57
C THR A 4 -17.42 -6.26 17.55
N VAL A 5 -16.25 -6.89 17.44
CA VAL A 5 -15.05 -6.40 18.12
C VAL A 5 -14.74 -5.04 17.49
N GLY A 6 -15.23 -3.98 18.12
CA GLY A 6 -14.99 -2.60 17.71
C GLY A 6 -13.54 -2.24 17.98
N VAL A 7 -12.62 -2.70 17.14
CA VAL A 7 -11.29 -2.11 17.07
C VAL A 7 -11.50 -0.70 16.52
N THR A 8 -11.46 0.30 17.40
CA THR A 8 -11.36 1.69 16.97
C THR A 8 -10.02 1.86 16.28
N LEU A 9 -10.03 1.78 14.95
CA LEU A 9 -8.83 2.04 14.16
C LEU A 9 -8.39 3.50 14.42
N PRO A 10 -7.08 3.77 14.54
CA PRO A 10 -6.61 5.14 14.58
C PRO A 10 -7.15 5.90 13.36
N ARG A 11 -7.36 7.20 13.51
CA ARG A 11 -7.80 8.03 12.38
C ARG A 11 -6.75 7.96 11.26
N LEU A 12 -7.10 7.22 10.20
CA LEU A 12 -6.28 7.05 9.00
C LEU A 12 -6.69 8.12 7.99
N ASP A 13 -5.73 8.94 7.56
CA ASP A 13 -5.98 9.97 6.55
C ASP A 13 -5.73 9.44 5.12
N ALA A 14 -4.94 8.38 5.02
CA ALA A 14 -4.60 7.73 3.76
C ALA A 14 -4.20 6.27 3.94
N ALA A 15 -4.25 5.51 2.85
CA ALA A 15 -3.74 4.16 2.75
C ALA A 15 -2.92 3.98 1.45
N VAL A 16 -1.86 3.19 1.54
CA VAL A 16 -1.05 2.76 0.39
C VAL A 16 -1.10 1.24 0.33
N VAL A 17 -1.59 0.70 -0.78
CA VAL A 17 -1.68 -0.73 -1.02
C VAL A 17 -0.45 -1.19 -1.78
N VAL A 18 0.24 -2.19 -1.26
CA VAL A 18 1.44 -2.78 -1.86
C VAL A 18 1.07 -4.16 -2.45
N PRO A 19 1.00 -4.29 -3.79
CA PRO A 19 0.79 -5.58 -4.45
C PRO A 19 1.84 -6.62 -4.04
N GLY A 20 1.49 -7.89 -4.15
CA GLY A 20 2.39 -9.01 -3.87
C GLY A 20 3.01 -9.62 -5.12
N PHE A 21 3.86 -10.65 -4.94
CA PHE A 21 4.48 -11.39 -6.03
C PHE A 21 3.43 -11.86 -7.05
N LEU A 22 3.71 -11.64 -8.34
CA LEU A 22 2.82 -11.92 -9.47
C LEU A 22 1.47 -11.19 -9.50
N SER A 23 1.27 -10.19 -8.64
CA SER A 23 0.08 -9.33 -8.66
C SER A 23 0.42 -7.91 -9.07
N GLY A 24 -0.52 -7.25 -9.74
CA GLY A 24 -0.40 -5.88 -10.21
C GLY A 24 -1.32 -4.92 -9.47
N ALA A 25 -1.12 -3.62 -9.71
CA ALA A 25 -1.95 -2.58 -9.13
C ALA A 25 -3.44 -2.70 -9.51
N SER A 26 -3.73 -3.20 -10.72
CA SER A 26 -5.09 -3.43 -11.22
C SER A 26 -5.92 -4.35 -10.33
N ASP A 27 -5.28 -5.33 -9.71
CA ASP A 27 -5.94 -6.36 -8.90
C ASP A 27 -6.52 -5.79 -7.61
N PHE A 28 -6.06 -4.61 -7.20
CA PHE A 28 -6.47 -3.94 -5.97
C PHE A 28 -7.34 -2.70 -6.20
N ARG A 29 -7.77 -2.45 -7.44
CA ARG A 29 -8.56 -1.25 -7.76
C ARG A 29 -9.86 -1.18 -6.96
N GLU A 30 -10.62 -2.28 -6.92
CA GLU A 30 -11.89 -2.32 -6.16
C GLU A 30 -11.69 -2.06 -4.66
N MET A 31 -10.58 -2.56 -4.11
CA MET A 31 -10.25 -2.30 -2.70
C MET A 31 -9.89 -0.83 -2.47
N ALA A 32 -9.12 -0.22 -3.36
CA ALA A 32 -8.78 1.20 -3.29
C ALA A 32 -10.02 2.09 -3.41
N ASP A 33 -10.94 1.74 -4.32
CA ASP A 33 -12.22 2.43 -4.51
C ASP A 33 -13.09 2.30 -3.26
N SER A 34 -13.17 1.09 -2.68
CA SER A 34 -13.94 0.84 -1.44
C SER A 34 -13.41 1.64 -0.24
N LEU A 35 -12.09 1.72 -0.07
CA LEU A 35 -11.47 2.50 1.01
C LEU A 35 -11.65 4.01 0.78
N SER A 36 -11.53 4.46 -0.47
CA SER A 36 -11.76 5.87 -0.84
C SER A 36 -13.21 6.29 -0.62
N ALA A 37 -14.17 5.43 -0.94
CA ALA A 37 -15.59 5.65 -0.66
C ALA A 37 -15.91 5.77 0.84
N ARG A 38 -15.03 5.25 1.71
CA ARG A 38 -15.10 5.37 3.18
C ARG A 38 -14.32 6.57 3.73
N GLY A 39 -13.83 7.46 2.86
CA GLY A 39 -13.10 8.67 3.24
C GLY A 39 -11.60 8.47 3.49
N ILE A 40 -11.04 7.29 3.18
CA ILE A 40 -9.60 7.02 3.31
C ILE A 40 -8.96 7.20 1.93
N ARG A 41 -8.17 8.25 1.74
CA ARG A 41 -7.47 8.48 0.47
C ARG A 41 -6.53 7.31 0.18
N THR A 42 -6.85 6.50 -0.83
CA THR A 42 -6.12 5.25 -1.05
C THR A 42 -5.40 5.25 -2.39
N ALA A 43 -4.12 4.89 -2.38
CA ALA A 43 -3.31 4.67 -3.57
C ALA A 43 -2.85 3.21 -3.63
N VAL A 44 -2.75 2.66 -4.83
CA VAL A 44 -2.09 1.37 -5.05
C VAL A 44 -0.72 1.63 -5.66
N VAL A 45 0.34 1.01 -5.13
CA VAL A 45 1.69 1.15 -5.68
C VAL A 45 1.67 0.74 -7.16
N PRO A 46 2.08 1.62 -8.10
CA PRO A 46 1.96 1.39 -9.53
C PRO A 46 2.98 0.34 -9.97
N MET A 47 2.53 -0.91 -9.93
CA MET A 47 3.39 -2.06 -10.14
C MET A 47 2.66 -3.08 -11.00
N ALA A 48 3.32 -3.56 -12.05
CA ALA A 48 2.91 -4.77 -12.74
C ALA A 48 3.56 -5.99 -12.10
N ALA A 49 2.92 -7.16 -12.24
CA ALA A 49 3.39 -8.44 -11.72
C ALA A 49 4.86 -8.74 -12.08
N TRP A 50 5.29 -8.38 -13.30
CA TRP A 50 6.64 -8.63 -13.80
C TRP A 50 7.73 -7.77 -13.14
N HIS A 51 7.39 -6.68 -12.44
CA HIS A 51 8.38 -5.90 -11.68
C HIS A 51 9.02 -6.71 -10.54
N TRP A 52 8.42 -7.82 -10.13
CA TRP A 52 9.01 -8.72 -9.15
C TRP A 52 10.11 -9.63 -9.71
N LEU A 53 10.13 -9.87 -11.02
CA LEU A 53 11.07 -10.82 -11.64
C LEU A 53 12.55 -10.47 -11.38
N PRO A 54 12.98 -9.20 -11.46
CA PRO A 54 14.36 -8.82 -11.16
C PRO A 54 14.79 -9.09 -9.71
N CYS A 55 13.84 -9.26 -8.79
CA CYS A 55 14.08 -9.47 -7.36
C CYS A 55 14.24 -10.95 -6.97
N LEU A 56 14.05 -11.88 -7.91
CA LEU A 56 14.14 -13.32 -7.67
C LEU A 56 15.59 -13.77 -7.39
N GLY A 57 15.74 -14.83 -6.57
CA GLY A 57 17.04 -15.43 -6.29
C GLY A 57 17.95 -14.60 -5.39
N GLY A 58 17.37 -13.84 -4.45
CA GLY A 58 18.14 -13.01 -3.50
C GLY A 58 18.68 -11.71 -4.10
N ARG A 59 18.22 -11.33 -5.29
CA ARG A 59 18.56 -10.06 -5.93
C ARG A 59 17.90 -8.89 -5.20
N SER A 60 18.38 -7.68 -5.51
CA SER A 60 17.99 -6.45 -4.80
C SER A 60 16.48 -6.19 -4.84
N MET A 61 15.91 -5.89 -3.68
CA MET A 61 14.52 -5.43 -3.51
C MET A 61 14.37 -3.92 -3.63
N ARG A 62 15.49 -3.18 -3.81
CA ARG A 62 15.51 -1.72 -3.90
C ARG A 62 14.51 -1.15 -4.92
N PRO A 63 14.32 -1.72 -6.13
CA PRO A 63 13.34 -1.19 -7.08
C PRO A 63 11.89 -1.24 -6.57
N ILE A 64 11.55 -2.23 -5.72
CA ILE A 64 10.22 -2.33 -5.11
C ILE A 64 10.08 -1.27 -4.00
N LEU A 65 11.11 -1.13 -3.15
CA LEU A 65 11.14 -0.13 -2.08
C LEU A 65 11.04 1.30 -2.63
N GLU A 66 11.76 1.61 -3.70
CA GLU A 66 11.68 2.91 -4.36
C GLU A 66 10.26 3.19 -4.88
N ARG A 67 9.58 2.20 -5.48
CA ARG A 67 8.18 2.38 -5.90
C ARG A 67 7.24 2.65 -4.73
N ILE A 68 7.44 1.97 -3.60
CA ILE A 68 6.67 2.22 -2.37
C ILE A 68 6.90 3.66 -1.90
N ASP A 69 8.16 4.12 -1.81
CA ASP A 69 8.52 5.49 -1.36
C ASP A 69 7.96 6.61 -2.27
N HIS A 70 7.92 6.38 -3.58
CA HIS A 70 7.45 7.38 -4.53
C HIS A 70 5.93 7.43 -4.67
N THR A 71 5.21 6.36 -4.32
CA THR A 71 3.74 6.27 -4.51
C THR A 71 2.98 7.39 -3.80
N PRO A 72 3.24 7.70 -2.51
CA PRO A 72 2.56 8.79 -1.82
C PRO A 72 2.75 10.15 -2.49
N ARG A 73 3.93 10.40 -3.07
CA ARG A 73 4.35 11.72 -3.59
C ARG A 73 3.58 12.15 -4.84
N GLY A 74 3.06 11.20 -5.61
CA GLY A 74 2.27 11.47 -6.82
C GLY A 74 0.75 11.36 -6.64
N HIS A 75 0.29 10.76 -5.52
CA HIS A 75 -1.13 10.45 -5.31
C HIS A 75 -1.79 11.29 -4.22
N PHE A 76 -0.99 11.91 -3.36
CA PHE A 76 -1.49 12.81 -2.33
C PHE A 76 -0.90 14.21 -2.58
N PRO A 77 -1.67 15.30 -2.34
CA PRO A 77 -1.14 16.66 -2.45
C PRO A 77 0.13 16.80 -1.61
N GLU A 78 1.01 17.74 -2.00
CA GLU A 78 2.28 17.99 -1.29
C GLU A 78 2.06 17.99 0.21
N ALA A 79 2.92 17.25 0.91
CA ALA A 79 2.79 17.04 2.34
C ALA A 79 2.93 18.40 3.07
N GLY A 80 1.80 19.01 3.41
CA GLY A 80 1.74 19.95 4.53
C GLY A 80 2.11 19.23 5.84
N ALA A 81 2.14 19.96 6.96
CA ALA A 81 2.41 19.37 8.28
C ALA A 81 1.59 18.07 8.47
N ALA A 82 2.26 16.98 8.87
CA ALA A 82 1.64 15.66 9.00
C ALA A 82 0.42 15.72 9.94
N ARG A 83 -0.79 15.65 9.37
CA ARG A 83 -2.06 15.80 10.10
C ARG A 83 -2.67 14.47 10.59
N GLY A 84 -2.03 13.34 10.29
CA GLY A 84 -2.39 12.02 10.85
C GLY A 84 -1.66 10.85 10.17
N ARG A 85 -2.20 9.62 10.33
CA ARG A 85 -1.49 8.38 10.01
C ARG A 85 -1.79 7.88 8.59
N VAL A 86 -0.78 7.32 7.93
CA VAL A 86 -0.89 6.59 6.66
C VAL A 86 -0.80 5.09 6.94
N ALA A 87 -1.75 4.31 6.44
CA ALA A 87 -1.68 2.85 6.51
C ALA A 87 -0.90 2.29 5.31
N LEU A 88 -0.02 1.31 5.55
CA LEU A 88 0.60 0.51 4.50
C LEU A 88 -0.03 -0.89 4.51
N ILE A 89 -0.77 -1.24 3.46
CA ILE A 89 -1.53 -2.49 3.34
C ILE A 89 -0.81 -3.38 2.33
N GLY A 90 -0.05 -4.36 2.80
CA GLY A 90 0.69 -5.26 1.93
C GLY A 90 -0.01 -6.61 1.70
N HIS A 91 -0.07 -7.06 0.45
CA HIS A 91 -0.59 -8.37 0.07
C HIS A 91 0.54 -9.37 -0.18
N SER A 92 0.50 -10.56 0.45
CA SER A 92 1.53 -11.62 0.26
C SER A 92 2.97 -11.08 0.44
N ALA A 93 3.86 -11.23 -0.55
CA ALA A 93 5.21 -10.65 -0.54
C ALA A 93 5.22 -9.12 -0.36
N GLY A 94 4.14 -8.43 -0.76
CA GLY A 94 3.91 -7.02 -0.51
C GLY A 94 3.86 -6.70 0.99
N GLY A 95 3.30 -7.60 1.82
CA GLY A 95 3.30 -7.47 3.28
C GLY A 95 4.69 -7.62 3.88
N TRP A 96 5.48 -8.57 3.37
CA TRP A 96 6.88 -8.75 3.79
C TRP A 96 7.72 -7.51 3.46
N ILE A 97 7.68 -7.03 2.21
CA ILE A 97 8.49 -5.86 1.82
C ILE A 97 8.02 -4.57 2.52
N SER A 98 6.73 -4.45 2.82
CA SER A 98 6.18 -3.34 3.61
C SER A 98 6.79 -3.27 5.01
N ARG A 99 7.15 -4.41 5.62
CA ARG A 99 7.84 -4.45 6.91
C ARG A 99 9.32 -4.10 6.81
N VAL A 100 9.95 -4.34 5.67
CA VAL A 100 11.36 -3.95 5.42
C VAL A 100 11.46 -2.44 5.17
N TYR A 101 10.39 -1.85 4.61
CA TYR A 101 10.32 -0.42 4.32
C TYR A 101 10.16 0.47 5.57
N LEU A 102 9.43 -0.02 6.59
CA LEU A 102 9.20 0.67 7.86
C LEU A 102 10.36 0.48 8.83
#